data_AF-A0A8J2KFZ5-F1
#
_entry.id   AF-A0A8J2KFZ5-F1
#
_cell.length_a   1.000
_cell.length_b   1.000
_cell.length_c   1.000
_cell.angle_alpha   90.00
_cell.angle_beta   90.00
_cell.angle_gamma   90.00
#
_symmetry.space_group_name_H-M   'P 1'
#
loop_
_entity.id
_entity.type
_entity.pdbx_description
1 polymer ?
#
loop_
_entity_poly.entity_id
_entity_poly.type
_entity_poly.pdbx_seq_one_letter_code
_entity_poly.pdbx_strand_id
1 'polypeptide(L)' 'MRWAEKIWLRKVQQDSYPEEVQMLQNGLLFDKNNRFGKLDVFLGDDGVLRMRGRTIEAPLQVVDAANPVVLD' A
#
# COMPACT_ATOMS: atom_id res chain seq x y z
N MET A 1 -10.28 5.80 8.09
CA MET A 1 -10.76 4.39 8.11
C MET A 1 -11.16 3.93 9.51
N ARG A 2 -12.17 3.05 9.61
CA ARG A 2 -12.57 2.38 10.86
C ARG A 2 -11.63 1.21 11.19
N TRP A 3 -11.55 0.77 12.45
CA TRP A 3 -10.60 -0.28 12.85
C TRP A 3 -10.84 -1.64 12.17
N ALA A 4 -12.10 -2.04 12.06
CA ALA A 4 -12.50 -3.27 11.37
C ALA A 4 -12.10 -3.26 9.87
N GLU A 5 -12.24 -2.12 9.22
CA GLU A 5 -11.87 -1.93 7.81
C GLU A 5 -10.37 -2.13 7.61
N LYS A 6 -9.53 -1.60 8.50
CA LYS A 6 -8.07 -1.81 8.45
C LYS A 6 -7.69 -3.27 8.62
N ILE A 7 -8.33 -3.99 9.54
CA ILE A 7 -8.08 -5.42 9.76
C ILE A 7 -8.42 -6.20 8.49
N TRP A 8 -9.56 -5.89 7.88
CA TRP A 8 -9.98 -6.55 6.65
C TRP A 8 -9.01 -6.26 5.49
N LEU A 9 -8.62 -4.99 5.32
CA LEU A 9 -7.66 -4.59 4.29
C LEU A 9 -6.32 -5.32 4.44
N ARG A 10 -5.78 -5.41 5.67
CA ARG A 10 -4.56 -6.17 5.93
C ARG A 10 -4.69 -7.63 5.52
N LYS A 11 -5.82 -8.26 5.88
CA LYS A 11 -6.05 -9.68 5.56
C LYS A 11 -6.11 -9.91 4.06
N VAL A 12 -6.92 -9.12 3.36
CA VAL A 12 -7.06 -9.23 1.90
C VAL A 12 -5.74 -8.97 1.20
N GLN A 13 -5.01 -7.91 1.57
CA GLN A 13 -3.71 -7.60 0.98
C GLN A 13 -2.66 -8.69 1.23
N GLN A 14 -2.67 -9.31 2.41
CA GLN A 14 -1.79 -10.45 2.70
C GLN A 14 -2.15 -11.68 1.86
N ASP A 15 -3.43 -11.90 1.57
CA ASP A 15 -3.89 -13.03 0.78
C ASP A 15 -3.62 -12.84 -0.72
N SER A 16 -3.82 -11.63 -1.23
CA SER A 16 -3.63 -11.31 -2.64
C SER A 16 -2.15 -11.08 -2.99
N TYR A 17 -1.37 -10.48 -2.07
CA TYR A 17 0.03 -10.03 -2.30
C TYR A 17 1.01 -10.54 -1.23
N PRO A 18 1.04 -11.85 -0.95
CA PRO A 18 1.78 -12.40 0.20
C PRO A 18 3.28 -12.14 0.12
N GLU A 19 3.87 -12.28 -1.08
CA GLU A 19 5.30 -12.09 -1.31
C GLU A 19 5.69 -10.62 -1.15
N GLU A 20 4.90 -9.71 -1.72
CA GLU A 20 5.18 -8.28 -1.67
C GLU A 20 5.04 -7.72 -0.26
N VAL A 21 4.03 -8.17 0.49
CA VAL A 21 3.88 -7.79 1.91
C VAL A 21 5.09 -8.29 2.70
N GLN A 22 5.51 -9.55 2.51
CA GLN A 22 6.65 -10.12 3.21
C GLN A 22 7.96 -9.39 2.88
N MET A 23 8.18 -9.04 1.62
CA MET A 23 9.34 -8.25 1.18
C MET A 23 9.38 -6.90 1.88
N LEU A 24 8.27 -6.16 1.90
CA LEU A 24 8.20 -4.86 2.55
C LEU A 24 8.35 -4.94 4.08
N GLN A 25 7.80 -5.97 4.72
CA GLN A 25 8.02 -6.23 6.15
C GLN A 25 9.51 -6.46 6.46
N ASN A 26 10.23 -7.08 5.54
CA ASN A 26 11.67 -7.32 5.63
C ASN A 26 12.53 -6.13 5.18
N GLY A 27 11.91 -5.00 4.79
CA GLY A 27 12.60 -3.81 4.30
C GLY A 27 13.23 -3.97 2.91
N LEU A 28 12.78 -4.96 2.13
CA LEU A 28 13.26 -5.22 0.78
C LEU A 28 12.49 -4.38 -0.25
N LEU A 29 13.18 -4.02 -1.33
CA LEU A 29 12.60 -3.33 -2.48
C LEU A 29 12.13 -4.36 -3.52
N PHE A 30 11.10 -3.97 -4.28
CA PHE A 30 10.60 -4.77 -5.39
C PHE A 30 11.60 -4.81 -6.55
N ASP A 31 11.68 -5.97 -7.21
CA ASP A 31 12.37 -6.06 -8.49
C ASP A 31 11.53 -5.41 -9.61
N LYS A 32 12.12 -5.25 -10.80
CA LYS A 32 11.44 -4.63 -11.96
C LYS A 32 10.35 -5.50 -12.60
N ASN A 33 10.36 -6.81 -12.34
CA ASN A 33 9.41 -7.78 -12.88
C ASN A 33 8.18 -7.96 -11.96
N ASN A 34 8.29 -7.51 -10.71
CA ASN A 34 7.21 -7.51 -9.75
C ASN A 34 6.08 -6.59 -10.22
N ARG A 35 4.85 -6.98 -9.90
CA ARG A 35 3.62 -6.20 -10.08
C ARG A 35 3.71 -4.75 -9.60
N PHE A 36 4.49 -4.50 -8.54
CA PHE A 36 4.75 -3.17 -7.98
C PHE A 36 6.10 -2.60 -8.41
N GLY A 37 6.89 -3.25 -9.25
CA GLY A 37 8.22 -2.78 -9.67
C GLY A 37 8.24 -1.42 -10.38
N LYS A 38 7.10 -0.97 -10.91
CA LYS A 38 6.90 0.37 -11.51
C LYS A 38 6.15 1.34 -10.60
N LEU A 39 5.66 0.87 -9.46
CA LEU A 39 4.85 1.62 -8.51
C LEU A 39 5.65 1.83 -7.21
N ASP A 40 5.61 3.03 -6.66
CA ASP A 40 6.22 3.28 -5.35
C ASP A 40 5.26 2.82 -4.25
N VAL A 41 5.23 1.50 -4.01
CA VAL A 41 4.37 0.86 -2.99
C VAL A 41 5.15 0.69 -1.69
N PHE A 42 4.48 0.98 -0.57
CA PHE A 42 5.04 0.82 0.76
C PHE A 42 4.00 0.26 1.73
N LEU A 43 4.50 -0.33 2.82
CA LEU A 43 3.66 -0.76 3.94
C LEU A 43 3.59 0.39 4.95
N GLY A 44 2.39 0.91 5.22
CA GLY A 44 2.23 1.94 6.24
C GLY A 44 2.35 1.37 7.66
N ASP A 45 2.50 2.24 8.67
CA ASP A 45 2.62 1.86 10.08
C ASP A 45 1.43 1.03 10.60
N ASP A 46 0.27 1.20 9.97
CA ASP A 46 -0.90 0.40 10.23
C ASP A 46 -0.97 -0.86 9.35
N GLY A 47 0.14 -1.37 8.82
CA GLY A 47 0.24 -2.64 8.12
C GLY A 47 -0.56 -2.73 6.81
N VAL A 48 -1.04 -1.60 6.28
CA VAL A 48 -1.80 -1.55 5.02
C VAL A 48 -0.87 -1.12 3.90
N LEU A 49 -0.87 -1.88 2.80
CA LEU A 49 -0.17 -1.54 1.56
C LEU A 49 -0.79 -0.29 0.93
N ARG A 50 0.07 0.68 0.64
CA ARG A 50 -0.28 1.94 0.01
C ARG A 50 0.69 2.27 -1.11
N MET A 51 0.21 3.02 -2.08
CA MET A 51 1.06 3.69 -3.06
C MET A 51 1.45 5.05 -2.51
N ARG A 52 2.71 5.43 -2.66
CA ARG A 52 3.14 6.82 -2.51
C ARG A 52 2.53 7.60 -3.66
N GLY A 53 1.52 8.39 -3.35
CA GLY A 53 0.85 9.21 -4.36
C GLY A 53 1.78 10.32 -4.85
N ARG A 54 1.71 10.65 -6.15
CA ARG A 54 2.10 11.98 -6.66
C ARG A 54 1.02 13.03 -6.39
N THR A 55 0.06 12.74 -5.50
CA THR A 55 -1.15 13.51 -5.27
C THR A 55 -0.91 14.86 -4.58
N ILE A 56 0.34 15.22 -4.30
CA ILE A 56 0.71 16.54 -3.75
C ILE A 56 0.26 17.67 -4.70
N GLU A 57 0.16 17.41 -6.00
CA GLU A 57 -0.28 18.40 -7.00
C GLU A 57 -1.78 18.34 -7.35
N ALA A 58 -2.54 17.39 -6.78
CA ALA A 58 -3.98 17.32 -7.04
C ALA A 58 -4.73 18.33 -6.15
N PRO A 59 -5.65 19.16 -6.70
CA PRO A 59 -6.38 20.18 -5.94
C PRO A 59 -7.34 19.62 -4.88
N LEU A 60 -7.50 18.31 -4.81
CA LEU A 60 -8.34 17.63 -3.83
C LEU A 60 -7.47 17.22 -2.62
N GLN A 61 -7.31 18.14 -1.68
CA GLN A 61 -6.72 17.87 -0.36
C GLN A 61 -7.69 17.03 0.49
N VAL A 62 -7.90 15.78 0.12
CA VAL A 62 -8.51 14.81 1.04
C VAL A 62 -7.41 14.38 2.00
N VAL A 63 -7.63 14.59 3.29
CA VAL A 63 -6.65 14.33 4.37
C VAL A 63 -6.13 12.88 4.37
N ASP A 64 -6.88 11.95 3.77
CA ASP A 64 -6.52 10.54 3.57
C ASP A 64 -6.05 10.18 2.12
N ALA A 65 -5.98 11.13 1.17
CA ALA A 65 -5.61 10.87 -0.24
C ALA A 65 -4.13 11.04 -0.58
N ALA A 66 -3.28 11.34 0.40
CA ALA A 66 -1.84 11.47 0.17
C ALA A 66 -1.24 10.14 -0.35
N ASN A 67 -1.74 9.00 0.15
CA ASN A 67 -1.23 7.67 -0.18
C ASN A 67 -2.40 6.69 -0.44
N PRO A 68 -2.79 6.46 -1.70
CA PRO A 68 -3.87 5.56 -2.05
C PRO A 68 -3.64 4.14 -1.51
N VAL A 69 -4.71 3.48 -1.03
CA VAL A 69 -4.67 2.07 -0.61
C VAL A 69 -4.66 1.17 -1.82
N VAL A 70 -3.82 0.15 -1.82
CA VAL A 70 -3.84 -0.89 -2.85
C VAL A 70 -5.02 -1.82 -2.56
N LEU A 71 -6.04 -1.78 -3.42
CA LEU A 71 -7.15 -2.73 -3.40
C LEU A 71 -6.82 -3.91 -4.34
N ASP A 72 -7.40 -5.07 -4.06
CA ASP A 72 -7.40 -6.23 -4.97
C ASP A 72 -8.45 -6.06 -6.06
#